data_AF-A0A7D4YJH5-F1
#
_entry.id   AF-A0A7D4YJH5-F1
#
_cell.length_a   1.000
_cell.length_b   1.000
_cell.length_c   1.000
_cell.angle_alpha   90.00
_cell.angle_beta   90.00
_cell.angle_gamma   90.00
#
_symmetry.space_group_name_H-M   'P 1'
#
loop_
_entity.id
_entity.type
_entity.pdbx_description
1 polymer ?
#
loop_
_entity_poly.entity_id
_entity_poly.type
_entity_poly.pdbx_seq_one_letter_code
_entity_poly.pdbx_strand_id
1 'polypeptide(L)'
;MSNGDDDPADASEEADAADDAEEEAGAGESTDAAAAPTLPDEATEESLNEYLDEISTLLDDAETEADLDDVDALLDDAESGIEEADLPEPDEDDEDADDPRSDLEDRVAELREGVEAARGPYAEDVVDAIESAGATLEETEWTAAGIDDAADAVTDFVEAAADAVDDGVDADEIETDPAAVDASADAAADGESDDADADDADTNEAGEPTSEDDRVAALVSALDAVAAGVADADLDPDGDAETIAPLIEATDELEAGLDDAEEWDDLETHEQLRAEGYYDVLGHYKDYPVEWSALKEHEARGNVDMVLLALDSLTSDFMERHCLEALERMGKRGKTEASVEELLGRAEKRDQFAIRILGKMAADEATETIVEYVPEESNPQLQKATFKSLGEIGASEAVQPLADALVDDDTEELVRPHAARALGLIGDARAVDPLADVLAGDGSDDVRAAAGWALRQIGTRDALETVAEYADERSFIISTEGEKAKRSLDAASATA
;
A
#
# COMPACT_ATOMS: atom_id res chain seq x y z
N MET A 1 -83.02 41.95 35.15
CA MET A 1 -84.12 41.02 35.45
C MET A 1 -83.43 39.71 35.78
N SER A 2 -83.24 39.40 37.06
CA SER A 2 -84.26 38.74 37.90
C SER A 2 -84.46 37.29 37.47
N ASN A 3 -83.90 36.40 38.29
CA ASN A 3 -84.42 35.12 38.80
C ASN A 3 -84.82 34.06 37.77
N GLY A 4 -84.72 32.77 38.04
CA GLY A 4 -84.52 31.97 39.24
C GLY A 4 -84.40 30.53 38.74
N ASP A 5 -83.91 29.57 39.49
CA ASP A 5 -84.51 28.88 40.65
C ASP A 5 -83.65 27.59 40.74
N ASP A 6 -83.42 26.85 41.81
CA ASP A 6 -83.73 26.83 43.24
C ASP A 6 -82.83 25.66 43.76
N ASP A 7 -82.01 25.81 44.79
CA ASP A 7 -82.30 25.49 46.22
C ASP A 7 -82.56 23.97 46.49
N PRO A 8 -82.33 23.40 47.69
CA PRO A 8 -81.21 23.55 48.64
C PRO A 8 -80.78 22.24 49.38
N ALA A 9 -79.95 22.44 50.43
CA ALA A 9 -79.83 21.72 51.71
C ALA A 9 -78.76 20.60 51.75
N ASP A 10 -77.94 20.42 52.80
CA ASP A 10 -77.74 21.04 54.12
C ASP A 10 -76.37 20.57 54.70
N ALA A 11 -75.82 21.33 55.65
CA ALA A 11 -74.95 21.01 56.81
C ALA A 11 -73.80 19.97 56.66
N SER A 12 -72.51 20.30 56.86
CA SER A 12 -71.75 20.72 58.08
C SER A 12 -70.64 19.67 58.29
N GLU A 13 -69.35 19.99 58.37
CA GLU A 13 -68.57 20.26 59.61
C GLU A 13 -67.08 20.39 59.18
N GLU A 14 -66.39 21.47 59.58
CA GLU A 14 -65.25 21.47 60.53
C GLU A 14 -63.97 20.82 59.95
N ALA A 15 -63.03 21.62 59.44
CA ALA A 15 -61.89 22.22 60.18
C ALA A 15 -60.80 21.20 60.53
N ASP A 16 -59.65 21.26 59.84
CA ASP A 16 -58.37 21.54 60.51
C ASP A 16 -57.28 21.90 59.48
N ALA A 17 -56.39 22.78 59.92
CA ALA A 17 -55.31 23.36 59.14
C ALA A 17 -54.03 22.52 59.23
N ALA A 18 -53.25 22.48 58.15
CA ALA A 18 -51.79 22.33 58.22
C ALA A 18 -51.17 22.87 56.92
N ASP A 19 -50.40 23.93 57.14
CA ASP A 19 -49.43 24.56 56.24
C ASP A 19 -48.03 24.01 56.60
N ASP A 20 -47.05 24.33 55.77
CA ASP A 20 -45.61 24.06 55.87
C ASP A 20 -45.09 22.69 55.39
N ALA A 21 -44.60 22.73 54.16
CA ALA A 21 -43.46 21.97 53.68
C ALA A 21 -42.17 22.49 54.36
N GLU A 22 -41.28 21.60 54.78
CA GLU A 22 -39.82 21.61 54.56
C GLU A 22 -39.16 20.43 55.30
N GLU A 23 -38.27 19.76 54.54
CA GLU A 23 -37.05 19.06 54.95
C GLU A 23 -37.04 17.83 55.87
N GLU A 24 -36.41 16.80 55.28
CA GLU A 24 -35.49 15.81 55.85
C GLU A 24 -35.97 14.41 56.25
N ALA A 25 -35.19 13.46 55.75
CA ALA A 25 -35.08 12.05 56.12
C ALA A 25 -36.26 11.13 55.78
N GLY A 26 -36.44 10.86 54.48
CA GLY A 26 -37.08 9.65 54.00
C GLY A 26 -36.04 8.74 53.38
N ALA A 27 -35.46 7.82 54.17
CA ALA A 27 -34.73 6.68 53.67
C ALA A 27 -35.63 5.93 52.69
N GLY A 28 -35.39 6.13 51.39
CA GLY A 28 -35.98 5.34 50.33
C GLY A 28 -35.51 3.91 50.52
N GLU A 29 -36.45 3.03 50.83
CA GLU A 29 -36.28 1.59 50.90
C GLU A 29 -35.53 1.12 49.65
N SER A 30 -34.29 0.67 49.87
CA SER A 30 -33.53 -0.20 48.98
C SER A 30 -34.45 -1.34 48.56
N THR A 31 -34.91 -1.30 47.31
CA THR A 31 -35.40 -2.48 46.64
C THR A 31 -34.28 -3.52 46.66
N ASP A 32 -34.64 -4.75 47.03
CA ASP A 32 -33.78 -5.93 47.13
C ASP A 32 -32.58 -5.87 46.17
N ALA A 33 -31.39 -5.54 46.68
CA ALA A 33 -30.16 -5.83 45.97
C ALA A 33 -30.10 -7.35 45.92
N ALA A 34 -30.51 -7.94 44.79
CA ALA A 34 -30.23 -9.33 44.51
C ALA A 34 -28.73 -9.50 44.79
N ALA A 35 -28.38 -10.40 45.71
CA ALA A 35 -26.98 -10.62 46.03
C ALA A 35 -26.26 -10.95 44.72
N ALA A 36 -25.22 -10.19 44.39
CA ALA A 36 -24.40 -10.44 43.21
C ALA A 36 -24.07 -11.95 43.16
N PRO A 37 -24.25 -12.60 42.01
CA PRO A 37 -24.09 -14.03 41.90
C PRO A 37 -22.67 -14.36 42.34
N THR A 38 -22.51 -15.43 43.09
CA THR A 38 -21.20 -15.83 43.62
C THR A 38 -20.75 -17.09 42.94
N LEU A 39 -19.46 -17.14 42.57
CA LEU A 39 -18.85 -18.34 42.02
C LEU A 39 -19.21 -19.59 42.84
N PRO A 40 -19.67 -20.69 42.22
CA PRO A 40 -20.10 -21.87 42.95
C PRO A 40 -18.93 -22.56 43.69
N ASP A 41 -19.18 -22.98 44.94
CA ASP A 41 -18.20 -23.71 45.77
C ASP A 41 -17.74 -25.05 45.14
N GLU A 42 -18.61 -25.68 44.34
CA GLU A 42 -18.31 -26.89 43.56
C GLU A 42 -18.47 -26.55 42.07
N ALA A 43 -17.36 -26.26 41.38
CA ALA A 43 -17.34 -25.89 39.96
C ALA A 43 -17.59 -27.11 39.06
N THR A 44 -18.86 -27.42 38.84
CA THR A 44 -19.34 -28.37 37.82
C THR A 44 -19.83 -27.63 36.57
N GLU A 45 -19.90 -28.31 35.43
CA GLU A 45 -20.46 -27.76 34.18
C GLU A 45 -21.86 -27.16 34.38
N GLU A 46 -22.74 -27.85 35.10
CA GLU A 46 -24.13 -27.39 35.36
C GLU A 46 -24.16 -26.13 36.23
N SER A 47 -23.32 -26.07 37.27
CA SER A 47 -23.26 -24.92 38.18
C SER A 47 -22.57 -23.69 37.58
N LEU A 48 -21.58 -23.89 36.69
CA LEU A 48 -20.93 -22.79 35.98
C LEU A 48 -21.87 -22.22 34.91
N ASN A 49 -22.63 -23.06 34.22
CA ASN A 49 -23.69 -22.59 33.31
C ASN A 49 -24.77 -21.79 34.05
N GLU A 50 -25.21 -22.25 35.23
CA GLU A 50 -26.17 -21.49 36.05
C GLU A 50 -25.60 -20.13 36.48
N TYR A 51 -24.31 -20.07 36.83
CA TYR A 51 -23.62 -18.82 37.14
C TYR A 51 -23.55 -17.87 35.93
N LEU A 52 -23.23 -18.39 34.73
CA LEU A 52 -23.22 -17.60 33.49
C LEU A 52 -24.64 -17.14 33.08
N ASP A 53 -25.68 -17.94 33.35
CA ASP A 53 -27.08 -17.53 33.14
C ASP A 53 -27.46 -16.34 34.06
N GLU A 54 -26.98 -16.34 35.31
CA GLU A 54 -27.16 -15.24 36.25
C GLU A 54 -26.40 -13.98 35.80
N ILE A 55 -25.14 -14.13 35.36
CA ILE A 55 -24.35 -13.02 34.79
C ILE A 55 -25.01 -12.45 33.54
N SER A 56 -25.51 -13.30 32.63
CA SER A 56 -26.27 -12.88 31.46
C SER A 56 -27.50 -12.05 31.83
N THR A 57 -28.20 -12.40 32.91
CA THR A 57 -29.36 -11.63 33.37
C THR A 57 -28.92 -10.26 33.93
N LEU A 58 -27.80 -10.20 34.63
CA LEU A 58 -27.24 -8.93 35.10
C LEU A 58 -26.81 -8.02 33.94
N LEU A 59 -26.20 -8.60 32.90
CA LEU A 59 -25.88 -7.87 31.68
C LEU A 59 -27.14 -7.29 31.02
N ASP A 60 -28.21 -8.09 30.91
CA ASP A 60 -29.49 -7.63 30.35
C ASP A 60 -30.15 -6.50 31.19
N ASP A 61 -29.92 -6.50 32.51
CA ASP A 61 -30.48 -5.54 33.47
C ASP A 61 -29.52 -4.36 33.78
N ALA A 62 -28.30 -4.34 33.21
CA ALA A 62 -27.30 -3.30 33.44
C ALA A 62 -27.78 -1.96 32.84
N GLU A 63 -27.80 -0.90 33.66
CA GLU A 63 -28.26 0.43 33.23
C GLU A 63 -27.12 1.47 33.23
N THR A 64 -25.95 1.13 33.79
CA THR A 64 -24.80 2.03 33.93
C THR A 64 -23.46 1.34 33.65
N GLU A 65 -22.42 2.11 33.34
CA GLU A 65 -21.03 1.62 33.22
C GLU A 65 -20.55 0.89 34.47
N ALA A 66 -20.96 1.36 35.65
CA ALA A 66 -20.62 0.69 36.90
C ALA A 66 -21.26 -0.70 37.02
N ASP A 67 -22.47 -0.88 36.48
CA ASP A 67 -23.11 -2.20 36.43
C ASP A 67 -22.38 -3.13 35.46
N LEU A 68 -21.90 -2.61 34.32
CA LEU A 68 -21.12 -3.37 33.34
C LEU A 68 -19.73 -3.77 33.88
N ASP A 69 -19.06 -2.89 34.62
CA ASP A 69 -17.81 -3.21 35.33
C ASP A 69 -18.00 -4.32 36.38
N ASP A 70 -19.14 -4.29 37.09
CA ASP A 70 -19.51 -5.36 38.03
C ASP A 70 -19.77 -6.70 37.28
N VAL A 71 -20.40 -6.66 36.11
CA VAL A 71 -20.59 -7.84 35.23
C VAL A 71 -19.25 -8.38 34.73
N ASP A 72 -18.33 -7.53 34.28
CA ASP A 72 -17.02 -7.95 33.78
C ASP A 72 -16.17 -8.59 34.89
N ALA A 73 -16.22 -8.03 36.11
CA ALA A 73 -15.57 -8.63 37.27
C ALA A 73 -16.12 -10.04 37.61
N LEU A 74 -17.42 -10.29 37.37
CA LEU A 74 -18.02 -11.62 37.53
C LEU A 74 -17.60 -12.57 36.41
N LEU A 75 -17.39 -12.09 35.18
CA LEU A 75 -16.86 -12.88 34.07
C LEU A 75 -15.40 -13.30 34.32
N ASP A 76 -14.58 -12.42 34.91
CA ASP A 76 -13.22 -12.76 35.36
C ASP A 76 -13.21 -13.86 36.44
N ASP A 77 -14.14 -13.77 37.40
CA ASP A 77 -14.34 -14.82 38.41
C ASP A 77 -14.80 -16.13 37.74
N ALA A 78 -15.70 -16.06 36.74
CA ALA A 78 -16.18 -17.22 36.00
C ALA A 78 -15.06 -17.92 35.21
N GLU A 79 -14.22 -17.16 34.49
CA GLU A 79 -13.06 -17.67 33.75
C GLU A 79 -12.09 -18.38 34.70
N SER A 80 -11.76 -17.74 35.83
CA SER A 80 -10.94 -18.35 36.88
C SER A 80 -11.56 -19.65 37.42
N GLY A 81 -12.89 -19.67 37.61
CA GLY A 81 -13.63 -20.86 38.03
C GLY A 81 -13.59 -22.00 37.02
N ILE A 82 -13.67 -21.70 35.72
CA ILE A 82 -13.60 -22.68 34.63
C ILE A 82 -12.19 -23.28 34.54
N GLU A 83 -11.14 -22.46 34.67
CA GLU A 83 -9.75 -22.91 34.67
C GLU A 83 -9.45 -23.87 35.83
N GLU A 84 -9.97 -23.58 37.02
CA GLU A 84 -9.75 -24.39 38.23
C GLU A 84 -10.65 -25.64 38.32
N ALA A 85 -11.72 -25.71 37.52
CA ALA A 85 -12.69 -26.79 37.55
C ALA A 85 -12.13 -28.13 37.04
N ASP A 86 -12.47 -29.22 37.73
CA ASP A 86 -12.16 -30.61 37.34
C ASP A 86 -13.21 -31.12 36.33
N LEU A 87 -13.22 -30.51 35.14
CA LEU A 87 -14.12 -30.84 34.03
C LEU A 87 -13.59 -32.04 33.23
N PRO A 88 -14.47 -32.85 32.61
CA PRO A 88 -14.03 -34.00 31.81
C PRO A 88 -13.27 -33.52 30.56
N GLU A 89 -12.10 -34.11 30.29
CA GLU A 89 -11.33 -33.84 29.07
C GLU A 89 -12.00 -34.51 27.84
N PRO A 90 -12.02 -33.83 26.68
CA PRO A 90 -12.54 -34.41 25.44
C PRO A 90 -11.70 -35.60 24.97
N ASP A 91 -12.31 -36.52 24.22
CA ASP A 91 -11.61 -37.67 23.64
C ASP A 91 -10.78 -37.21 22.43
N GLU A 92 -9.45 -37.20 22.55
CA GLU A 92 -8.53 -36.75 21.47
C GLU A 92 -8.69 -37.54 20.15
N ASP A 93 -9.30 -38.73 20.20
CA ASP A 93 -9.53 -39.60 19.04
C ASP A 93 -10.91 -39.38 18.36
N ASP A 94 -11.77 -38.51 18.90
CA ASP A 94 -13.12 -38.21 18.38
C ASP A 94 -13.32 -36.70 18.18
N GLU A 95 -13.33 -36.26 16.91
CA GLU A 95 -13.52 -34.85 16.54
C GLU A 95 -14.90 -34.30 16.91
N ASP A 96 -15.87 -35.16 17.25
CA ASP A 96 -17.21 -34.80 17.69
C ASP A 96 -17.40 -34.95 19.23
N ALA A 97 -16.32 -35.14 20.00
CA ALA A 97 -16.41 -35.26 21.46
C ALA A 97 -16.87 -33.94 22.12
N ASP A 98 -17.81 -34.04 23.06
CA ASP A 98 -18.25 -32.90 23.87
C ASP A 98 -17.06 -32.37 24.72
N ASP A 99 -16.73 -31.08 24.55
CA ASP A 99 -15.71 -30.38 25.33
C ASP A 99 -16.38 -29.30 26.20
N PRO A 100 -16.83 -29.66 27.42
CA PRO A 100 -17.57 -28.73 28.26
C PRO A 100 -16.73 -27.55 28.76
N ARG A 101 -15.39 -27.63 28.71
CA ARG A 101 -14.55 -26.47 29.02
C ARG A 101 -14.61 -25.46 27.89
N SER A 102 -14.39 -25.91 26.66
CA SER A 102 -14.49 -25.04 25.48
C SER A 102 -15.88 -24.39 25.36
N ASP A 103 -16.96 -25.15 25.59
CA ASP A 103 -18.33 -24.62 25.54
C ASP A 103 -18.57 -23.50 26.57
N LEU A 104 -17.99 -23.61 27.77
CA LEU A 104 -18.08 -22.60 28.82
C LEU A 104 -17.23 -21.37 28.49
N GLU A 105 -16.01 -21.57 28.00
CA GLU A 105 -15.11 -20.48 27.56
C GLU A 105 -15.74 -19.68 26.42
N ASP A 106 -16.33 -20.36 25.42
CA ASP A 106 -17.06 -19.71 24.32
C ASP A 106 -18.24 -18.87 24.84
N ARG A 107 -18.92 -19.34 25.88
CA ARG A 107 -20.03 -18.61 26.49
C ARG A 107 -19.58 -17.40 27.31
N VAL A 108 -18.44 -17.48 28.00
CA VAL A 108 -17.81 -16.31 28.63
C VAL A 108 -17.45 -15.28 27.56
N ALA A 109 -16.89 -15.72 26.44
CA ALA A 109 -16.56 -14.83 25.32
C ALA A 109 -17.80 -14.15 24.73
N GLU A 110 -18.90 -14.89 24.52
CA GLU A 110 -20.18 -14.32 24.05
C GLU A 110 -20.72 -13.25 25.03
N LEU A 111 -20.64 -13.49 26.34
CA LEU A 111 -21.07 -12.52 27.34
C LEU A 111 -20.15 -11.30 27.40
N ARG A 112 -18.83 -11.47 27.24
CA ARG A 112 -17.89 -10.34 27.13
C ARG A 112 -18.16 -9.48 25.90
N GLU A 113 -18.42 -10.09 24.75
CA GLU A 113 -18.87 -9.36 23.55
C GLU A 113 -20.17 -8.60 23.83
N GLY A 114 -21.09 -9.19 24.59
CA GLY A 114 -22.30 -8.52 25.06
C GLY A 114 -22.05 -7.33 25.99
N VAL A 115 -21.08 -7.42 26.91
CA VAL A 115 -20.64 -6.30 27.77
C VAL A 115 -20.06 -5.18 26.92
N GLU A 116 -19.13 -5.50 26.02
CA GLU A 116 -18.51 -4.52 25.12
C GLU A 116 -19.56 -3.82 24.24
N ALA A 117 -20.55 -4.56 23.73
CA ALA A 117 -21.64 -3.99 22.94
C ALA A 117 -22.64 -3.13 23.76
N ALA A 118 -22.67 -3.32 25.08
CA ALA A 118 -23.53 -2.56 25.99
C ALA A 118 -22.85 -1.31 26.56
N ARG A 119 -21.50 -1.23 26.51
CA ARG A 119 -20.75 -0.05 26.95
C ARG A 119 -21.17 1.19 26.15
N GLY A 120 -21.27 2.30 26.86
CA GLY A 120 -21.61 3.60 26.30
C GLY A 120 -20.49 4.14 25.40
N PRO A 121 -20.79 5.12 24.55
CA PRO A 121 -19.77 5.79 23.76
C PRO A 121 -18.84 6.59 24.68
N TYR A 122 -17.52 6.47 24.51
CA TYR A 122 -16.55 7.22 25.32
C TYR A 122 -16.00 8.43 24.56
N ALA A 123 -15.80 9.53 25.29
CA ALA A 123 -15.12 10.69 24.75
C ALA A 123 -13.66 10.40 24.37
N GLU A 124 -13.03 9.37 24.97
CA GLU A 124 -11.69 8.93 24.58
C GLU A 124 -11.68 8.33 23.16
N ASP A 125 -12.72 7.60 22.75
CA ASP A 125 -12.83 7.05 21.39
C ASP A 125 -12.87 8.18 20.35
N VAL A 126 -13.59 9.27 20.66
CA VAL A 126 -13.65 10.46 19.81
C VAL A 126 -12.26 11.11 19.71
N VAL A 127 -11.56 11.28 20.82
CA VAL A 127 -10.20 11.87 20.82
C VAL A 127 -9.22 10.99 20.03
N ASP A 128 -9.24 9.68 20.25
CA ASP A 128 -8.39 8.73 19.54
C ASP A 128 -8.67 8.74 18.03
N ALA A 129 -9.94 8.83 17.63
CA ALA A 129 -10.34 8.97 16.22
C ALA A 129 -9.86 10.29 15.61
N ILE A 130 -9.95 11.41 16.34
CA ILE A 130 -9.42 12.72 15.88
C ILE A 130 -7.89 12.66 15.73
N GLU A 131 -7.17 12.08 16.68
CA GLU A 131 -5.72 11.90 16.60
C GLU A 131 -5.32 11.03 15.40
N SER A 132 -6.10 9.97 15.12
CA SER A 132 -5.92 9.12 13.93
C SER A 132 -6.12 9.91 12.64
N ALA A 133 -7.18 10.71 12.54
CA ALA A 133 -7.42 11.58 11.39
C ALA A 133 -6.30 12.64 11.21
N GLY A 134 -5.79 13.19 12.31
CA GLY A 134 -4.62 14.09 12.30
C GLY A 134 -3.36 13.39 11.76
N ALA A 135 -3.11 12.15 12.16
CA ALA A 135 -2.02 11.35 11.62
C ALA A 135 -2.17 11.08 10.11
N THR A 136 -3.38 10.75 9.65
CA THR A 136 -3.69 10.60 8.22
C THR A 136 -3.32 11.86 7.43
N LEU A 137 -3.72 13.05 7.92
CA LEU A 137 -3.36 14.33 7.30
C LEU A 137 -1.84 14.55 7.20
N GLU A 138 -1.07 14.18 8.24
CA GLU A 138 0.40 14.34 8.26
C GLU A 138 1.15 13.31 7.41
N GLU A 139 0.65 12.08 7.32
CA GLU A 139 1.31 10.96 6.65
C GLU A 139 0.99 10.89 5.15
N THR A 140 -0.13 11.49 4.72
CA THR A 140 -0.60 11.47 3.33
C THR A 140 0.01 12.61 2.50
N GLU A 141 0.46 12.27 1.29
CA GLU A 141 0.87 13.26 0.29
C GLU A 141 -0.35 13.75 -0.49
N TRP A 142 -0.84 14.95 -0.15
CA TRP A 142 -2.05 15.54 -0.71
C TRP A 142 -1.82 16.20 -2.08
N THR A 143 -2.84 16.14 -2.94
CA THR A 143 -2.91 16.98 -4.14
C THR A 143 -3.54 18.33 -3.80
N ALA A 144 -3.36 19.35 -4.65
CA ALA A 144 -3.99 20.66 -4.43
C ALA A 144 -5.53 20.61 -4.35
N ALA A 145 -6.18 19.65 -5.03
CA ALA A 145 -7.63 19.46 -4.92
C ALA A 145 -7.99 18.61 -3.69
N GLY A 146 -7.25 17.52 -3.46
CA GLY A 146 -7.48 16.66 -2.29
C GLY A 146 -7.26 17.39 -0.96
N ILE A 147 -6.32 18.34 -0.88
CA ILE A 147 -6.16 19.17 0.33
C ILE A 147 -7.31 20.18 0.51
N ASP A 148 -7.98 20.61 -0.56
CA ASP A 148 -9.18 21.44 -0.47
C ASP A 148 -10.36 20.58 0.03
N ASP A 149 -10.53 19.37 -0.51
CA ASP A 149 -11.58 18.43 -0.09
C ASP A 149 -11.37 17.95 1.37
N ALA A 150 -10.11 17.70 1.77
CA ALA A 150 -9.76 17.40 3.15
C ALA A 150 -10.02 18.59 4.09
N ALA A 151 -9.78 19.83 3.62
CA ALA A 151 -10.10 21.02 4.40
C ALA A 151 -11.61 21.20 4.58
N ASP A 152 -12.42 20.88 3.56
CA ASP A 152 -13.88 20.87 3.66
C ASP A 152 -14.34 19.83 4.70
N ALA A 153 -13.79 18.60 4.67
CA ALA A 153 -14.12 17.55 5.64
C ALA A 153 -13.76 17.94 7.09
N VAL A 154 -12.58 18.51 7.32
CA VAL A 154 -12.16 19.01 8.64
C VAL A 154 -13.05 20.17 9.09
N THR A 155 -13.45 21.06 8.17
CA THR A 155 -14.35 22.19 8.49
C THR A 155 -15.72 21.68 8.91
N ASP A 156 -16.31 20.77 8.15
CA ASP A 156 -17.61 20.16 8.48
C ASP A 156 -17.55 19.45 9.84
N PHE A 157 -16.45 18.75 10.13
CA PHE A 157 -16.22 18.12 11.44
C PHE A 157 -16.11 19.13 12.59
N VAL A 158 -15.33 20.20 12.42
CA VAL A 158 -15.19 21.26 13.44
C VAL A 158 -16.53 21.91 13.75
N GLU A 159 -17.36 22.18 12.73
CA GLU A 159 -18.71 22.70 12.91
C GLU A 159 -19.61 21.71 13.67
N ALA A 160 -19.58 20.43 13.30
CA ALA A 160 -20.34 19.38 13.99
C ALA A 160 -19.92 19.22 15.46
N ALA A 161 -18.62 19.26 15.74
CA ALA A 161 -18.09 19.16 17.10
C ALA A 161 -18.45 20.37 17.97
N ALA A 162 -18.41 21.59 17.40
CA ALA A 162 -18.87 22.80 18.08
C ALA A 162 -20.36 22.76 18.41
N ASP A 163 -21.19 22.23 17.51
CA ASP A 163 -22.62 22.04 17.76
C ASP A 163 -22.90 21.01 18.86
N ALA A 164 -22.05 19.99 19.00
CA ALA A 164 -22.18 18.96 20.03
C ALA A 164 -21.66 19.41 21.41
N VAL A 165 -20.58 20.20 21.46
CA VAL A 165 -19.89 20.62 22.70
C VAL A 165 -19.96 22.15 22.88
N ASP A 166 -21.13 22.62 23.34
CA ASP A 166 -21.56 24.04 23.42
C ASP A 166 -20.61 25.02 24.17
N ASP A 167 -19.72 24.53 25.05
CA ASP A 167 -18.77 25.36 25.84
C ASP A 167 -17.29 24.96 25.62
N GLY A 168 -17.00 23.95 24.79
CA GLY A 168 -15.65 23.34 24.65
C GLY A 168 -14.96 23.55 23.30
N VAL A 169 -15.72 23.75 22.23
CA VAL A 169 -15.20 23.91 20.85
C VAL A 169 -15.83 25.13 20.20
N ASP A 170 -15.04 26.17 19.95
CA ASP A 170 -15.48 27.39 19.24
C ASP A 170 -15.04 27.33 17.77
N ALA A 171 -15.95 26.90 16.88
CA ALA A 171 -15.66 26.80 15.44
C ALA A 171 -15.21 28.15 14.84
N ASP A 172 -15.74 29.28 15.33
CA ASP A 172 -15.35 30.63 14.89
C ASP A 172 -13.90 31.01 15.25
N GLU A 173 -13.28 30.35 16.23
CA GLU A 173 -11.89 30.59 16.66
C GLU A 173 -10.88 29.57 16.07
N ILE A 174 -11.37 28.53 15.38
CA ILE A 174 -10.55 27.46 14.78
C ILE A 174 -10.36 27.74 13.29
N GLU A 175 -9.09 27.98 12.89
CA GLU A 175 -8.73 28.28 11.50
C GLU A 175 -8.50 26.98 10.72
N THR A 176 -9.45 26.57 9.88
CA THR A 176 -9.37 25.35 9.05
C THR A 176 -8.85 25.61 7.62
N ASP A 177 -8.75 26.87 7.20
CA ASP A 177 -8.09 27.23 5.93
C ASP A 177 -7.30 28.54 6.05
N PRO A 178 -5.96 28.48 6.09
CA PRO A 178 -5.12 29.68 6.17
C PRO A 178 -5.09 30.50 4.86
N ALA A 179 -5.62 29.97 3.75
CA ALA A 179 -5.81 30.71 2.50
C ALA A 179 -7.10 31.56 2.51
N ALA A 180 -8.11 31.15 3.29
CA ALA A 180 -9.37 31.87 3.49
C ALA A 180 -9.22 33.07 4.44
N VAL A 181 -8.29 33.99 4.18
CA VAL A 181 -8.23 35.26 4.92
C VAL A 181 -9.49 36.09 4.65
N ASP A 182 -10.28 36.21 5.71
CA ASP A 182 -11.50 37.00 5.90
C ASP A 182 -11.59 38.29 5.06
N ALA A 183 -12.46 38.25 4.03
CA ALA A 183 -12.86 39.43 3.26
C ALA A 183 -13.80 40.39 4.04
N SER A 184 -14.09 40.14 5.33
CA SER A 184 -15.04 40.92 6.12
C SER A 184 -14.40 42.02 7.00
N ALA A 185 -13.07 42.12 7.08
CA ALA A 185 -12.40 43.11 7.93
C ALA A 185 -12.29 44.54 7.35
N ASP A 186 -12.63 44.81 6.08
CA ASP A 186 -12.48 46.16 5.49
C ASP A 186 -13.82 46.89 5.24
N ALA A 187 -14.52 47.19 6.33
CA ALA A 187 -15.66 48.10 6.33
C ALA A 187 -15.31 49.46 6.97
N ALA A 188 -14.16 50.07 6.66
CA ALA A 188 -13.91 51.47 7.04
C ALA A 188 -12.77 52.21 6.31
N ALA A 189 -12.74 52.26 4.97
CA ALA A 189 -11.95 53.30 4.29
C ALA A 189 -12.49 53.70 2.90
N ASP A 190 -13.24 54.82 2.87
CA ASP A 190 -13.52 55.59 1.65
C ASP A 190 -12.22 55.97 0.91
N GLY A 191 -12.09 55.58 -0.37
CA GLY A 191 -11.02 56.08 -1.24
C GLY A 191 -11.04 55.50 -2.65
N GLU A 192 -11.71 56.20 -3.58
CA GLU A 192 -11.71 55.94 -5.02
C GLU A 192 -10.29 55.81 -5.63
N SER A 193 -10.01 54.70 -6.32
CA SER A 193 -9.32 54.71 -7.62
C SER A 193 -9.43 53.38 -8.37
N ASP A 194 -9.91 53.48 -9.61
CA ASP A 194 -9.79 52.49 -10.70
C ASP A 194 -8.35 51.99 -10.86
N ASP A 195 -8.16 50.67 -10.95
CA ASP A 195 -7.58 50.01 -12.13
C ASP A 195 -7.71 48.48 -11.95
N ALA A 196 -8.10 47.82 -13.04
CA ALA A 196 -8.36 46.39 -13.10
C ALA A 196 -7.11 45.63 -13.53
N ASP A 197 -6.67 44.68 -12.71
CA ASP A 197 -5.94 43.48 -13.11
C ASP A 197 -6.32 42.39 -12.08
N ALA A 198 -7.07 41.39 -12.55
CA ALA A 198 -7.50 40.25 -11.75
C ALA A 198 -6.57 39.08 -12.07
N ASP A 199 -5.55 38.93 -11.23
CA ASP A 199 -4.85 37.68 -10.91
C ASP A 199 -4.79 37.73 -9.38
N ASP A 200 -5.82 37.21 -8.71
CA ASP A 200 -5.88 37.12 -7.26
C ASP A 200 -5.45 35.70 -6.87
N ALA A 201 -4.44 35.63 -6.01
CA ALA A 201 -3.74 34.44 -5.60
C ALA A 201 -3.83 34.37 -4.07
N ASP A 202 -4.10 33.17 -3.56
CA ASP A 202 -4.01 32.82 -2.14
C ASP A 202 -2.76 33.40 -1.51
N THR A 203 -2.93 34.44 -0.69
CA THR A 203 -1.84 35.11 0.02
C THR A 203 -2.30 35.61 1.38
N ASN A 204 -1.53 35.25 2.41
CA ASN A 204 -1.62 35.74 3.79
C ASN A 204 -1.16 37.22 3.91
N GLU A 205 -1.45 37.91 5.03
CA GLU A 205 -0.95 39.25 5.45
C GLU A 205 0.54 39.55 5.16
N ALA A 206 1.40 38.55 4.96
CA ALA A 206 2.82 38.69 4.60
C ALA A 206 3.15 38.56 3.09
N GLY A 207 2.20 38.17 2.24
CA GLY A 207 2.36 38.06 0.79
C GLY A 207 3.23 36.88 0.32
N GLU A 208 3.31 35.81 1.12
CA GLU A 208 3.93 34.54 0.73
C GLU A 208 2.81 33.51 0.41
N PRO A 209 2.97 32.66 -0.63
CA PRO A 209 2.06 31.55 -0.85
C PRO A 209 2.15 30.61 0.35
N THR A 210 1.02 30.24 0.94
CA THR A 210 0.95 29.18 1.96
C THR A 210 1.40 27.88 1.29
N SER A 211 2.41 27.23 1.85
CA SER A 211 2.84 25.93 1.33
C SER A 211 1.81 24.85 1.69
N GLU A 212 1.75 23.76 0.91
CA GLU A 212 0.88 22.61 1.23
C GLU A 212 1.14 22.11 2.66
N ASP A 213 2.41 22.07 3.08
CA ASP A 213 2.83 21.78 4.46
C ASP A 213 2.21 22.76 5.49
N ASP A 214 2.10 24.05 5.17
CA ASP A 214 1.48 25.04 6.07
C ASP A 214 -0.04 24.83 6.17
N ARG A 215 -0.69 24.34 5.10
CA ARG A 215 -2.13 24.04 5.10
C ARG A 215 -2.45 22.80 5.90
N VAL A 216 -1.70 21.71 5.70
CA VAL A 216 -1.81 20.48 6.50
C VAL A 216 -1.60 20.79 7.98
N ALA A 217 -0.58 21.59 8.32
CA ALA A 217 -0.32 21.97 9.70
C ALA A 217 -1.48 22.77 10.35
N ALA A 218 -2.22 23.57 9.56
CA ALA A 218 -3.39 24.28 10.05
C ALA A 218 -4.56 23.32 10.32
N LEU A 219 -4.82 22.37 9.42
CA LEU A 219 -5.86 21.34 9.58
C LEU A 219 -5.60 20.46 10.81
N VAL A 220 -4.36 19.99 10.99
CA VAL A 220 -3.96 19.22 12.18
C VAL A 220 -4.13 20.04 13.45
N SER A 221 -3.74 21.32 13.42
CA SER A 221 -3.95 22.21 14.57
C SER A 221 -5.43 22.45 14.89
N ALA A 222 -6.31 22.38 13.89
CA ALA A 222 -7.76 22.49 14.09
C ALA A 222 -8.31 21.22 14.78
N LEU A 223 -7.92 20.04 14.31
CA LEU A 223 -8.26 18.76 14.94
C LEU A 223 -7.75 18.68 16.39
N ASP A 224 -6.50 19.07 16.65
CA ASP A 224 -5.93 19.14 18.00
C ASP A 224 -6.75 20.04 18.94
N ALA A 225 -7.28 21.15 18.42
CA ALA A 225 -8.12 22.07 19.20
C ALA A 225 -9.46 21.44 19.56
N VAL A 226 -10.09 20.71 18.63
CA VAL A 226 -11.33 19.96 18.88
C VAL A 226 -11.08 18.84 19.90
N ALA A 227 -10.03 18.04 19.72
CA ALA A 227 -9.66 16.97 20.65
C ALA A 227 -9.45 17.49 22.07
N ALA A 228 -8.76 18.64 22.22
CA ALA A 228 -8.60 19.29 23.51
C ALA A 228 -9.94 19.75 24.11
N GLY A 229 -10.83 20.32 23.29
CA GLY A 229 -12.17 20.75 23.71
C GLY A 229 -13.05 19.59 24.18
N VAL A 230 -13.04 18.46 23.47
CA VAL A 230 -13.75 17.24 23.86
C VAL A 230 -13.18 16.66 25.15
N ALA A 231 -11.85 16.59 25.29
CA ALA A 231 -11.21 16.08 26.50
C ALA A 231 -11.47 16.97 27.74
N ASP A 232 -11.48 18.30 27.56
CA ASP A 232 -11.76 19.26 28.64
C ASP A 232 -13.25 19.31 29.04
N ALA A 233 -14.16 18.80 28.19
CA ALA A 233 -15.59 18.74 28.48
C ALA A 233 -15.96 17.72 29.58
N ASP A 234 -15.06 16.78 29.89
CA ASP A 234 -15.22 15.78 30.98
C ASP A 234 -16.57 15.02 30.87
N LEU A 235 -16.89 14.58 29.65
CA LEU A 235 -18.16 13.92 29.32
C LEU A 235 -18.26 12.54 29.97
N ASP A 236 -19.36 12.30 30.67
CA ASP A 236 -19.66 11.04 31.34
C ASP A 236 -20.30 10.05 30.34
N PRO A 237 -19.78 8.81 30.21
CA PRO A 237 -20.30 7.85 29.22
C PRO A 237 -21.78 7.50 29.40
N ASP A 238 -22.28 7.50 30.65
CA ASP A 238 -23.70 7.24 30.94
C ASP A 238 -24.54 8.51 30.76
N GLY A 239 -24.06 9.63 31.31
CA GLY A 239 -24.79 10.89 31.38
C GLY A 239 -24.84 11.68 30.07
N ASP A 240 -23.80 11.57 29.26
CA ASP A 240 -23.57 12.37 28.06
C ASP A 240 -23.56 11.52 26.78
N ALA A 241 -24.07 10.29 26.82
CA ALA A 241 -24.16 9.41 25.65
C ALA A 241 -24.86 10.06 24.45
N GLU A 242 -25.89 10.89 24.68
CA GLU A 242 -26.59 11.64 23.62
C GLU A 242 -25.72 12.75 22.98
N THR A 243 -24.63 13.16 23.63
CA THR A 243 -23.63 14.12 23.13
C THR A 243 -22.44 13.41 22.48
N ILE A 244 -21.97 12.30 23.07
CA ILE A 244 -20.80 11.57 22.56
C ILE A 244 -21.14 10.82 21.26
N ALA A 245 -22.34 10.23 21.14
CA ALA A 245 -22.72 9.48 19.94
C ALA A 245 -22.68 10.32 18.64
N PRO A 246 -23.21 11.56 18.60
CA PRO A 246 -23.01 12.45 17.45
C PRO A 246 -21.55 12.81 17.16
N LEU A 247 -20.69 12.93 18.19
CA LEU A 247 -19.26 13.18 17.98
C LEU A 247 -18.58 11.99 17.29
N ILE A 248 -18.94 10.75 17.68
CA ILE A 248 -18.45 9.54 17.00
C ILE A 248 -18.93 9.51 15.54
N GLU A 249 -20.21 9.81 15.30
CA GLU A 249 -20.73 9.89 13.92
C GLU A 249 -19.98 10.96 13.11
N ALA A 250 -19.66 12.11 13.72
CA ALA A 250 -18.86 13.15 13.08
C ALA A 250 -17.41 12.72 12.81
N THR A 251 -16.78 11.93 13.70
CA THR A 251 -15.44 11.38 13.43
C THR A 251 -15.45 10.33 12.33
N ASP A 252 -16.50 9.52 12.24
CA ASP A 252 -16.69 8.57 11.13
C ASP A 252 -16.88 9.30 9.79
N GLU A 253 -17.63 10.41 9.78
CA GLU A 253 -17.82 11.27 8.61
C GLU A 253 -16.51 11.98 8.22
N LEU A 254 -15.70 12.41 9.20
CA LEU A 254 -14.38 12.96 8.96
C LEU A 254 -13.45 11.93 8.31
N GLU A 255 -13.36 10.72 8.86
CA GLU A 255 -12.53 9.63 8.31
C GLU A 255 -12.95 9.32 6.87
N ALA A 256 -14.24 9.17 6.61
CA ALA A 256 -14.75 8.94 5.26
C ALA A 256 -14.45 10.11 4.30
N GLY A 257 -14.53 11.35 4.79
CA GLY A 257 -14.20 12.55 4.00
C GLY A 257 -12.71 12.64 3.68
N LEU A 258 -11.84 12.25 4.61
CA LEU A 258 -10.41 12.15 4.36
C LEU A 258 -10.12 11.04 3.34
N ASP A 259 -10.67 9.84 3.52
CA ASP A 259 -10.53 8.72 2.57
C ASP A 259 -10.96 9.10 1.14
N ASP A 260 -12.10 9.78 1.00
CA ASP A 260 -12.59 10.30 -0.29
C ASP A 260 -11.62 11.35 -0.88
N ALA A 261 -10.95 12.14 -0.03
CA ALA A 261 -9.95 13.13 -0.45
C ALA A 261 -8.58 12.50 -0.79
N GLU A 262 -8.27 11.31 -0.28
CA GLU A 262 -7.04 10.56 -0.57
C GLU A 262 -7.01 9.94 -1.98
N GLU A 263 -8.08 10.08 -2.78
CA GLU A 263 -8.23 9.42 -4.08
C GLU A 263 -7.32 10.02 -5.19
N TRP A 264 -6.04 9.65 -5.13
CA TRP A 264 -5.09 9.74 -6.24
C TRP A 264 -5.60 9.02 -7.52
N ASP A 265 -6.55 8.09 -7.39
CA ASP A 265 -7.14 7.30 -8.47
C ASP A 265 -8.15 8.08 -9.34
N ASP A 266 -8.65 9.22 -8.87
CA ASP A 266 -9.66 10.02 -9.58
C ASP A 266 -9.06 10.99 -10.62
N LEU A 267 -7.75 11.19 -10.56
CA LEU A 267 -7.01 11.95 -11.58
C LEU A 267 -6.89 11.13 -12.87
N GLU A 268 -7.13 11.76 -14.04
CA GLU A 268 -6.80 11.10 -15.30
C GLU A 268 -5.29 10.80 -15.31
N THR A 269 -4.84 9.65 -15.83
CA THR A 269 -3.40 9.26 -15.90
C THR A 269 -2.47 10.38 -16.41
N HIS A 270 -2.99 11.31 -17.20
CA HIS A 270 -2.26 12.46 -17.70
C HIS A 270 -1.96 13.53 -16.62
N GLU A 271 -2.82 13.67 -15.62
CA GLU A 271 -2.69 14.60 -14.50
C GLU A 271 -1.69 14.07 -13.46
N GLN A 272 -1.76 12.78 -13.11
CA GLN A 272 -0.76 12.10 -12.28
C GLN A 272 0.65 12.27 -12.87
N LEU A 273 0.83 11.93 -14.16
CA LEU A 273 2.11 12.12 -14.84
C LEU A 273 2.57 13.59 -14.89
N ARG A 274 1.64 14.56 -14.88
CA ARG A 274 2.00 15.97 -14.83
C ARG A 274 2.49 16.37 -13.45
N ALA A 275 1.83 15.92 -12.38
CA ALA A 275 2.25 16.14 -11.01
C ALA A 275 3.66 15.59 -10.75
N GLU A 276 3.93 14.37 -11.26
CA GLU A 276 5.26 13.76 -11.17
C GLU A 276 6.32 14.37 -12.11
N GLY A 277 5.98 15.44 -12.83
CA GLY A 277 6.92 16.17 -13.69
C GLY A 277 7.34 15.43 -14.96
N TYR A 278 6.60 14.40 -15.39
CA TYR A 278 6.89 13.63 -16.62
C TYR A 278 6.89 14.50 -17.87
N TYR A 279 6.10 15.57 -17.89
CA TYR A 279 6.06 16.47 -19.05
C TYR A 279 7.09 17.61 -19.00
N ASP A 280 7.80 17.81 -17.89
CA ASP A 280 8.72 18.95 -17.69
C ASP A 280 9.93 18.93 -18.64
N VAL A 281 10.21 17.76 -19.21
CA VAL A 281 11.26 17.61 -20.22
C VAL A 281 10.89 18.24 -21.57
N LEU A 282 9.61 18.56 -21.78
CA LEU A 282 9.10 19.12 -23.03
C LEU A 282 9.23 20.64 -23.06
N GLY A 283 9.83 21.17 -24.12
CA GLY A 283 9.94 22.62 -24.34
C GLY A 283 8.76 23.21 -25.12
N HIS A 284 8.51 22.71 -26.33
CA HIS A 284 7.38 23.12 -27.16
C HIS A 284 6.75 21.89 -27.82
N TYR A 285 5.50 21.60 -27.45
CA TYR A 285 4.73 20.47 -27.95
C TYR A 285 4.55 20.58 -29.47
N LYS A 286 5.01 19.58 -30.23
CA LYS A 286 4.80 19.54 -31.68
C LYS A 286 4.35 18.18 -32.21
N ASP A 287 4.56 17.10 -31.46
CA ASP A 287 4.27 15.74 -31.89
C ASP A 287 3.27 15.07 -30.92
N TYR A 288 2.33 14.32 -31.51
CA TYR A 288 1.29 13.54 -30.81
C TYR A 288 1.59 12.04 -30.98
N PRO A 289 1.45 11.20 -29.94
CA PRO A 289 1.08 11.51 -28.55
C PRO A 289 2.18 12.27 -27.81
N VAL A 290 1.79 13.09 -26.82
CA VAL A 290 2.74 13.93 -26.06
C VAL A 290 3.58 13.08 -25.10
N GLU A 291 3.01 12.00 -24.59
CA GLU A 291 3.61 11.00 -23.71
C GLU A 291 4.82 10.34 -24.38
N TRP A 292 4.69 10.01 -25.67
CA TRP A 292 5.78 9.42 -26.45
C TRP A 292 6.89 10.43 -26.74
N SER A 293 6.54 11.71 -26.87
CA SER A 293 7.53 12.77 -27.05
C SER A 293 8.33 12.99 -25.76
N ALA A 294 7.64 13.00 -24.60
CA ALA A 294 8.28 13.07 -23.28
C ALA A 294 9.20 11.86 -23.06
N LEU A 295 8.71 10.65 -23.37
CA LEU A 295 9.48 9.41 -23.24
C LEU A 295 10.82 9.49 -23.97
N LYS A 296 10.84 10.01 -25.21
CA LYS A 296 12.10 10.15 -25.97
C LYS A 296 13.07 11.14 -25.35
N GLU A 297 12.57 12.22 -24.78
CA GLU A 297 13.43 13.19 -24.08
C GLU A 297 13.98 12.59 -22.78
N HIS A 298 13.17 11.84 -22.03
CA HIS A 298 13.64 11.07 -20.87
C HIS A 298 14.65 9.99 -21.28
N GLU A 299 14.40 9.25 -22.35
CA GLU A 299 15.35 8.29 -22.94
C GLU A 299 16.68 9.00 -23.24
N ALA A 300 16.63 10.14 -23.94
CA ALA A 300 17.84 10.89 -24.29
C ALA A 300 18.61 11.38 -23.07
N ARG A 301 17.92 11.87 -22.04
CA ARG A 301 18.52 12.35 -20.77
C ARG A 301 18.99 11.21 -19.87
N GLY A 302 18.40 10.03 -20.01
CA GLY A 302 18.71 8.84 -19.22
C GLY A 302 17.95 8.78 -17.91
N ASN A 303 16.76 9.39 -17.85
CA ASN A 303 15.91 9.39 -16.67
C ASN A 303 15.18 8.05 -16.61
N VAL A 304 15.80 7.04 -16.00
CA VAL A 304 15.24 5.68 -15.93
C VAL A 304 13.93 5.66 -15.15
N ASP A 305 13.88 6.37 -14.03
CA ASP A 305 12.70 6.40 -13.15
C ASP A 305 11.48 6.91 -13.92
N MET A 306 11.62 7.97 -14.73
CA MET A 306 10.53 8.48 -15.57
C MET A 306 10.13 7.53 -16.71
N VAL A 307 11.06 6.71 -17.20
CA VAL A 307 10.74 5.66 -18.20
C VAL A 307 9.97 4.52 -17.54
N LEU A 308 10.28 4.18 -16.29
CA LEU A 308 9.58 3.16 -15.50
C LEU A 308 8.19 3.66 -15.07
N LEU A 309 8.10 4.91 -14.60
CA LEU A 309 6.83 5.58 -14.33
C LEU A 309 5.91 5.50 -15.56
N ALA A 310 6.40 5.89 -16.73
CA ALA A 310 5.62 5.78 -17.96
C ALA A 310 5.29 4.33 -18.35
N LEU A 311 6.12 3.35 -18.00
CA LEU A 311 5.84 1.94 -18.26
C LEU A 311 4.69 1.42 -17.37
N ASP A 312 4.62 1.90 -16.14
CA ASP A 312 3.61 1.54 -15.16
C ASP A 312 2.28 2.25 -15.42
N SER A 313 2.29 3.60 -15.51
CA SER A 313 1.08 4.39 -15.68
C SER A 313 0.46 4.25 -17.07
N LEU A 314 1.27 4.13 -18.14
CA LEU A 314 0.77 4.13 -19.53
C LEU A 314 0.61 2.70 -20.08
N THR A 315 -0.44 2.03 -19.63
CA THR A 315 -0.74 0.61 -19.88
C THR A 315 -1.09 0.22 -21.32
N SER A 316 -1.05 1.15 -22.27
CA SER A 316 -1.32 0.81 -23.68
C SER A 316 -0.17 -0.01 -24.30
N ASP A 317 -0.50 -1.05 -25.09
CA ASP A 317 0.49 -1.86 -25.85
C ASP A 317 1.51 -1.01 -26.64
N PHE A 318 1.08 0.18 -27.09
CA PHE A 318 1.94 1.12 -27.82
C PHE A 318 2.97 1.77 -26.91
N MET A 319 2.55 2.29 -25.75
CA MET A 319 3.44 2.94 -24.79
C MET A 319 4.34 1.93 -24.10
N GLU A 320 3.79 0.81 -23.62
CA GLU A 320 4.56 -0.27 -23.00
C GLU A 320 5.74 -0.71 -23.89
N ARG A 321 5.45 -0.98 -25.17
CA ARG A 321 6.49 -1.34 -26.14
C ARG A 321 7.55 -0.25 -26.28
N HIS A 322 7.15 1.02 -26.33
CA HIS A 322 8.08 2.13 -26.49
C HIS A 322 8.92 2.38 -25.24
N CYS A 323 8.38 2.19 -24.04
CA CYS A 323 9.13 2.27 -22.79
C CYS A 323 10.19 1.15 -22.72
N LEU A 324 9.81 -0.08 -23.05
CA LEU A 324 10.76 -1.20 -23.13
C LEU A 324 11.82 -0.99 -24.24
N GLU A 325 11.44 -0.46 -25.41
CA GLU A 325 12.41 -0.09 -26.45
C GLU A 325 13.37 1.02 -26.00
N ALA A 326 12.89 1.98 -25.20
CA ALA A 326 13.71 3.04 -24.64
C ALA A 326 14.75 2.42 -23.68
N LEU A 327 14.34 1.55 -22.76
CA LEU A 327 15.26 0.80 -21.89
C LEU A 327 16.27 -0.03 -22.70
N GLU A 328 15.85 -0.70 -23.79
CA GLU A 328 16.75 -1.44 -24.69
C GLU A 328 17.82 -0.52 -25.30
N ARG A 329 17.43 0.66 -25.79
CA ARG A 329 18.34 1.64 -26.42
C ARG A 329 19.27 2.27 -25.39
N MET A 330 18.79 2.47 -24.16
CA MET A 330 19.60 2.96 -23.05
C MET A 330 20.68 1.95 -22.65
N GLY A 331 20.39 0.65 -22.76
CA GLY A 331 21.34 -0.43 -22.47
C GLY A 331 21.96 -0.27 -21.09
N LYS A 332 23.30 -0.35 -20.97
CA LYS A 332 24.01 -0.19 -19.68
C LYS A 332 23.70 1.11 -18.93
N ARG A 333 23.34 2.19 -19.62
CA ARG A 333 22.96 3.46 -18.97
C ARG A 333 21.59 3.37 -18.29
N GLY A 334 20.73 2.49 -18.79
CA GLY A 334 19.43 2.24 -18.20
C GLY A 334 19.45 1.29 -17.01
N LYS A 335 20.59 0.63 -16.71
CA LYS A 335 20.70 -0.35 -15.63
C LYS A 335 20.66 0.32 -14.26
N THR A 336 19.48 0.42 -13.67
CA THR A 336 19.23 0.69 -12.25
C THR A 336 18.63 -0.54 -11.58
N GLU A 337 18.63 -0.58 -10.25
CA GLU A 337 18.03 -1.66 -9.46
C GLU A 337 16.55 -1.88 -9.83
N ALA A 338 15.74 -0.81 -9.77
CA ALA A 338 14.33 -0.84 -10.16
C ALA A 338 14.10 -1.34 -11.60
N SER A 339 14.91 -0.88 -12.57
CA SER A 339 14.75 -1.33 -13.96
C SER A 339 15.11 -2.80 -14.16
N VAL A 340 16.05 -3.32 -13.38
CA VAL A 340 16.45 -4.73 -13.43
C VAL A 340 15.36 -5.58 -12.79
N GLU A 341 14.82 -5.17 -11.65
CA GLU A 341 13.71 -5.86 -10.97
C GLU A 341 12.46 -5.98 -11.86
N GLU A 342 12.01 -4.88 -12.46
CA GLU A 342 10.86 -4.88 -13.38
C GLU A 342 11.08 -5.83 -14.58
N LEU A 343 12.26 -5.77 -15.20
CA LEU A 343 12.59 -6.63 -16.32
C LEU A 343 12.80 -8.09 -15.91
N LEU A 344 13.25 -8.37 -14.67
CA LEU A 344 13.35 -9.71 -14.11
C LEU A 344 11.97 -10.34 -13.94
N GLY A 345 11.03 -9.62 -13.33
CA GLY A 345 9.65 -10.10 -13.16
C GLY A 345 8.98 -10.45 -14.50
N ARG A 346 9.30 -9.71 -15.57
CA ARG A 346 8.88 -10.04 -16.95
C ARG A 346 9.64 -11.24 -17.53
N ALA A 347 10.95 -11.32 -17.31
CA ALA A 347 11.78 -12.42 -17.79
C ALA A 347 11.36 -13.77 -17.18
N GLU A 348 10.99 -13.82 -15.91
CA GLU A 348 10.44 -14.99 -15.22
C GLU A 348 9.17 -15.53 -15.90
N LYS A 349 8.39 -14.64 -16.49
CA LYS A 349 7.20 -14.96 -17.30
C LYS A 349 7.55 -15.32 -18.76
N ARG A 350 8.83 -15.58 -19.05
CA ARG A 350 9.40 -15.89 -20.38
C ARG A 350 9.25 -14.76 -21.40
N ASP A 351 9.20 -13.51 -20.97
CA ASP A 351 9.19 -12.36 -21.87
C ASP A 351 10.55 -12.21 -22.59
N GLN A 352 10.55 -12.55 -23.89
CA GLN A 352 11.73 -12.46 -24.75
C GLN A 352 12.25 -11.03 -24.91
N PHE A 353 11.36 -10.04 -24.79
CA PHE A 353 11.75 -8.65 -24.91
C PHE A 353 12.54 -8.21 -23.68
N ALA A 354 12.04 -8.52 -22.49
CA ALA A 354 12.73 -8.24 -21.23
C ALA A 354 14.10 -8.95 -21.15
N ILE A 355 14.17 -10.25 -21.50
CA ILE A 355 15.43 -11.01 -21.55
C ILE A 355 16.47 -10.32 -22.43
N ARG A 356 16.05 -9.80 -23.59
CA ARG A 356 16.95 -9.08 -24.50
C ARG A 356 17.42 -7.74 -23.92
N ILE A 357 16.56 -7.00 -23.21
CA ILE A 357 16.90 -5.73 -22.58
C ILE A 357 17.92 -5.95 -21.45
N LEU A 358 17.68 -6.95 -20.59
CA LEU A 358 18.63 -7.36 -19.54
C LEU A 358 20.02 -7.70 -20.11
N GLY A 359 20.06 -8.33 -21.28
CA GLY A 359 21.27 -8.56 -22.08
C GLY A 359 22.00 -7.26 -22.42
N LYS A 360 21.29 -6.27 -22.97
CA LYS A 360 21.84 -4.96 -23.34
C LYS A 360 22.30 -4.13 -22.15
N MET A 361 21.68 -4.33 -21.01
CA MET A 361 22.06 -3.71 -19.74
C MET A 361 23.31 -4.34 -19.12
N ALA A 362 23.68 -5.56 -19.53
CA ALA A 362 24.62 -6.41 -18.80
C ALA A 362 24.20 -6.58 -17.33
N ALA A 363 22.96 -7.02 -17.15
CA ALA A 363 22.38 -7.33 -15.85
C ALA A 363 22.84 -8.73 -15.38
N ASP A 364 23.99 -8.78 -14.70
CA ASP A 364 24.54 -10.02 -14.12
C ASP A 364 23.55 -10.70 -13.15
N GLU A 365 22.72 -9.90 -12.48
CA GLU A 365 21.67 -10.32 -11.54
C GLU A 365 20.63 -11.23 -12.21
N ALA A 366 20.42 -11.08 -13.52
CA ALA A 366 19.48 -11.90 -14.28
C ALA A 366 20.04 -13.22 -14.80
N THR A 367 21.32 -13.50 -14.53
CA THR A 367 22.00 -14.67 -15.10
C THR A 367 21.33 -15.97 -14.70
N GLU A 368 20.97 -16.13 -13.42
CA GLU A 368 20.36 -17.36 -12.90
C GLU A 368 19.04 -17.66 -13.63
N THR A 369 18.10 -16.71 -13.62
CA THR A 369 16.81 -16.81 -14.30
C THR A 369 16.95 -17.09 -15.79
N ILE A 370 17.86 -16.38 -16.48
CA ILE A 370 18.02 -16.52 -17.94
C ILE A 370 18.65 -17.88 -18.30
N VAL A 371 19.56 -18.43 -17.48
CA VAL A 371 20.17 -19.75 -17.72
C VAL A 371 19.14 -20.88 -17.71
N GLU A 372 18.06 -20.78 -16.93
CA GLU A 372 17.00 -21.79 -16.89
C GLU A 372 16.31 -22.01 -18.24
N TYR A 373 16.34 -21.01 -19.13
CA TYR A 373 15.73 -21.09 -20.46
C TYR A 373 16.68 -21.62 -21.55
N VAL A 374 17.93 -21.96 -21.20
CA VAL A 374 18.88 -22.58 -22.14
C VAL A 374 18.39 -23.93 -22.65
N PRO A 375 17.97 -24.89 -21.79
CA PRO A 375 17.48 -26.20 -22.23
C PRO A 375 16.05 -26.17 -22.82
N GLU A 376 15.44 -25.00 -23.07
CA GLU A 376 14.06 -24.90 -23.54
C GLU A 376 13.92 -25.23 -25.05
N GLU A 377 13.87 -26.53 -25.36
CA GLU A 377 13.83 -27.04 -26.73
C GLU A 377 12.54 -26.70 -27.49
N SER A 378 11.46 -26.33 -26.79
CA SER A 378 10.15 -26.11 -27.41
C SER A 378 9.98 -24.73 -28.07
N ASN A 379 10.87 -23.78 -27.77
CA ASN A 379 10.77 -22.41 -28.26
C ASN A 379 12.12 -21.86 -28.78
N PRO A 380 12.41 -22.04 -30.08
CA PRO A 380 13.65 -21.56 -30.69
C PRO A 380 13.85 -20.05 -30.67
N GLN A 381 12.77 -19.25 -30.60
CA GLN A 381 12.89 -17.78 -30.52
C GLN A 381 13.35 -17.36 -29.13
N LEU A 382 12.79 -17.97 -28.08
CA LEU A 382 13.22 -17.76 -26.70
C LEU A 382 14.68 -18.17 -26.52
N GLN A 383 15.09 -19.37 -26.96
CA GLN A 383 16.50 -19.80 -26.88
C GLN A 383 17.46 -18.81 -27.56
N LYS A 384 17.11 -18.29 -28.75
CA LYS A 384 17.96 -17.30 -29.45
C LYS A 384 18.09 -16.00 -28.65
N ALA A 385 17.01 -15.54 -28.01
CA ALA A 385 17.04 -14.37 -27.14
C ALA A 385 17.89 -14.63 -25.89
N THR A 386 17.68 -15.78 -25.24
CA THR A 386 18.43 -16.27 -24.08
C THR A 386 19.93 -16.32 -24.36
N PHE A 387 20.35 -17.00 -25.42
CA PHE A 387 21.78 -17.17 -25.74
C PHE A 387 22.44 -15.82 -26.02
N LYS A 388 21.76 -14.97 -26.80
CA LYS A 388 22.26 -13.64 -27.08
C LYS A 388 22.39 -12.81 -25.81
N SER A 389 21.40 -12.86 -24.92
CA SER A 389 21.39 -12.12 -23.66
C SER A 389 22.54 -12.55 -22.73
N LEU A 390 22.71 -13.86 -22.51
CA LEU A 390 23.82 -14.41 -21.72
C LEU A 390 25.19 -14.02 -22.28
N GLY A 391 25.30 -13.98 -23.61
CA GLY A 391 26.49 -13.46 -24.30
C GLY A 391 26.75 -11.97 -24.07
N GLU A 392 25.71 -11.15 -24.10
CA GLU A 392 25.81 -9.69 -23.89
C GLU A 392 26.06 -9.31 -22.42
N ILE A 393 25.55 -10.12 -21.48
CA ILE A 393 25.87 -10.05 -20.04
C ILE A 393 27.35 -10.43 -19.81
N GLY A 394 27.82 -11.47 -20.50
CA GLY A 394 29.13 -12.07 -20.22
C GLY A 394 29.06 -13.12 -19.10
N ALA A 395 27.92 -13.80 -18.97
CA ALA A 395 27.61 -14.76 -17.92
C ALA A 395 28.56 -15.98 -17.98
N SER A 396 29.57 -16.00 -17.12
CA SER A 396 30.58 -17.07 -17.09
C SER A 396 29.98 -18.42 -16.63
N GLU A 397 28.91 -18.38 -15.85
CA GLU A 397 28.13 -19.50 -15.35
C GLU A 397 27.37 -20.20 -16.48
N ALA A 398 27.00 -19.45 -17.53
CA ALA A 398 26.26 -19.97 -18.68
C ALA A 398 27.14 -20.76 -19.68
N VAL A 399 28.46 -20.79 -19.49
CA VAL A 399 29.39 -21.43 -20.45
C VAL A 399 29.08 -22.92 -20.63
N GLN A 400 28.87 -23.67 -19.55
CA GLN A 400 28.58 -25.10 -19.65
C GLN A 400 27.20 -25.35 -20.29
N PRO A 401 26.10 -24.74 -19.82
CA PRO A 401 24.79 -24.88 -20.48
C PRO A 401 24.81 -24.54 -21.97
N LEU A 402 25.50 -23.46 -22.37
CA LEU A 402 25.61 -23.06 -23.77
C LEU A 402 26.49 -24.02 -24.59
N ALA A 403 27.54 -24.60 -23.99
CA ALA A 403 28.35 -25.62 -24.64
C ALA A 403 27.56 -26.92 -24.87
N ASP A 404 26.72 -27.31 -23.90
CA ASP A 404 25.84 -28.48 -24.03
C ASP A 404 24.82 -28.26 -25.15
N ALA A 405 24.13 -27.11 -25.18
CA ALA A 405 23.20 -26.74 -26.26
C ALA A 405 23.87 -26.62 -27.64
N LEU A 406 25.16 -26.30 -27.68
CA LEU A 406 25.91 -26.23 -28.93
C LEU A 406 26.15 -27.63 -29.53
N VAL A 407 26.37 -28.65 -28.72
CA VAL A 407 26.71 -30.01 -29.19
C VAL A 407 25.52 -30.96 -29.21
N ASP A 408 24.38 -30.52 -28.68
CA ASP A 408 23.15 -31.29 -28.67
C ASP A 408 22.53 -31.43 -30.08
N ASP A 409 22.24 -32.67 -30.46
CA ASP A 409 21.64 -33.03 -31.74
C ASP A 409 20.12 -32.75 -31.76
N ASP A 410 19.48 -32.69 -30.60
CA ASP A 410 18.05 -32.36 -30.46
C ASP A 410 17.79 -30.84 -30.55
N THR A 411 18.83 -30.02 -30.31
CA THR A 411 18.77 -28.57 -30.50
C THR A 411 18.64 -28.22 -31.99
N GLU A 412 17.64 -27.38 -32.32
CA GLU A 412 17.37 -26.99 -33.70
C GLU A 412 18.62 -26.37 -34.38
N GLU A 413 18.93 -26.82 -35.60
CA GLU A 413 20.14 -26.44 -36.35
C GLU A 413 20.33 -24.92 -36.47
N LEU A 414 19.23 -24.15 -36.52
CA LEU A 414 19.24 -22.68 -36.60
C LEU A 414 19.55 -21.98 -35.26
N VAL A 415 19.45 -22.70 -34.13
CA VAL A 415 19.70 -22.18 -32.78
C VAL A 415 21.17 -22.39 -32.41
N ARG A 416 21.78 -23.54 -32.73
CA ARG A 416 23.18 -23.89 -32.38
C ARG A 416 24.23 -22.80 -32.72
N PRO A 417 24.18 -22.09 -33.87
CA PRO A 417 25.09 -20.99 -34.14
C PRO A 417 24.99 -19.82 -33.14
N HIS A 418 23.83 -19.62 -32.51
CA HIS A 418 23.64 -18.60 -31.48
C HIS A 418 24.33 -19.00 -30.18
N ALA A 419 24.33 -20.29 -29.81
CA ALA A 419 25.06 -20.80 -28.65
C ALA A 419 26.58 -20.58 -28.83
N ALA A 420 27.12 -20.93 -30.00
CA ALA A 420 28.53 -20.65 -30.31
C ALA A 420 28.84 -19.15 -30.24
N ARG A 421 27.97 -18.29 -30.78
CA ARG A 421 28.18 -16.83 -30.73
C ARG A 421 28.11 -16.30 -29.30
N ALA A 422 27.21 -16.81 -28.46
CA ALA A 422 27.11 -16.45 -27.06
C ALA A 422 28.41 -16.79 -26.31
N LEU A 423 28.93 -18.01 -26.48
CA LEU A 423 30.21 -18.44 -25.91
C LEU A 423 31.37 -17.52 -26.36
N GLY A 424 31.37 -17.10 -27.62
CA GLY A 424 32.35 -16.15 -28.14
C GLY A 424 32.23 -14.75 -27.53
N LEU A 425 31.02 -14.29 -27.21
CA LEU A 425 30.78 -13.00 -26.55
C LEU A 425 31.16 -13.04 -25.07
N ILE A 426 30.89 -14.16 -24.37
CA ILE A 426 31.33 -14.39 -22.99
C ILE A 426 32.86 -14.37 -22.92
N GLY A 427 33.54 -14.98 -23.90
CA GLY A 427 34.99 -14.93 -24.02
C GLY A 427 35.74 -15.84 -23.02
N ASP A 428 35.03 -16.77 -22.36
CA ASP A 428 35.63 -17.69 -21.39
C ASP A 428 36.41 -18.81 -22.08
N ALA A 429 37.65 -19.04 -21.63
CA ALA A 429 38.53 -20.06 -22.19
C ALA A 429 38.02 -21.50 -22.02
N ARG A 430 37.11 -21.76 -21.07
CA ARG A 430 36.46 -23.07 -20.90
C ARG A 430 35.65 -23.49 -22.12
N ALA A 431 35.23 -22.54 -22.97
CA ALA A 431 34.51 -22.83 -24.20
C ALA A 431 35.40 -23.28 -25.37
N VAL A 432 36.74 -23.20 -25.25
CA VAL A 432 37.66 -23.48 -26.35
C VAL A 432 37.54 -24.91 -26.87
N ASP A 433 37.57 -25.91 -25.98
CA ASP A 433 37.52 -27.31 -26.39
C ASP A 433 36.18 -27.68 -27.07
N PRO A 434 34.99 -27.36 -26.49
CA PRO A 434 33.71 -27.61 -27.15
C PRO A 434 33.59 -26.94 -28.53
N LEU A 435 34.06 -25.69 -28.66
CA LEU A 435 34.02 -24.97 -29.94
C LEU A 435 34.99 -25.57 -30.96
N ALA A 436 36.16 -26.05 -30.52
CA ALA A 436 37.14 -26.70 -31.39
C ALA A 436 36.59 -28.01 -31.96
N ASP A 437 35.93 -28.83 -31.14
CA ASP A 437 35.31 -30.08 -31.56
C ASP A 437 34.23 -29.84 -32.63
N VAL A 438 33.39 -28.82 -32.43
CA VAL A 438 32.35 -28.41 -33.38
C VAL A 438 32.94 -27.91 -34.69
N LEU A 439 33.97 -27.05 -34.64
CA LEU A 439 34.66 -26.56 -35.84
C LEU A 439 35.24 -27.72 -36.67
N ALA A 440 35.73 -28.76 -36.01
CA ALA A 440 36.35 -29.92 -36.63
C ALA A 440 35.35 -30.92 -37.22
N GLY A 441 34.23 -31.17 -36.52
CA GLY A 441 33.40 -32.34 -36.78
C GLY A 441 31.94 -32.08 -37.19
N ASP A 442 31.43 -30.86 -37.05
CA ASP A 442 30.00 -30.60 -37.25
C ASP A 442 29.58 -30.71 -38.74
N GLY A 443 28.35 -31.15 -38.99
CA GLY A 443 27.81 -31.31 -40.34
C GLY A 443 27.40 -30.00 -41.02
N SER A 444 27.14 -28.95 -40.25
CA SER A 444 26.62 -27.66 -40.71
C SER A 444 27.74 -26.61 -40.78
N ASP A 445 28.02 -26.12 -41.99
CA ASP A 445 29.04 -25.09 -42.21
C ASP A 445 28.74 -23.78 -41.46
N ASP A 446 27.46 -23.47 -41.20
CA ASP A 446 27.06 -22.29 -40.43
C ASP A 446 27.42 -22.43 -38.94
N VAL A 447 27.20 -23.61 -38.36
CA VAL A 447 27.56 -23.92 -36.97
C VAL A 447 29.09 -23.91 -36.81
N ARG A 448 29.81 -24.54 -37.74
CA ARG A 448 31.28 -24.53 -37.77
C ARG A 448 31.85 -23.12 -37.90
N ALA A 449 31.28 -22.30 -38.79
CA ALA A 449 31.70 -20.91 -38.97
C ALA A 449 31.46 -20.07 -37.70
N ALA A 450 30.33 -20.28 -37.01
CA ALA A 450 30.05 -19.63 -35.74
C ALA A 450 31.05 -20.05 -34.66
N ALA A 451 31.42 -21.34 -34.58
CA ALA A 451 32.44 -21.83 -33.67
C ALA A 451 33.83 -21.22 -33.96
N GLY A 452 34.23 -21.16 -35.23
CA GLY A 452 35.47 -20.51 -35.65
C GLY A 452 35.50 -19.01 -35.32
N TRP A 453 34.38 -18.30 -35.51
CA TRP A 453 34.25 -16.91 -35.10
C TRP A 453 34.38 -16.75 -33.58
N ALA A 454 33.73 -17.62 -32.80
CA ALA A 454 33.71 -17.58 -31.34
C ALA A 454 35.10 -17.82 -30.74
N LEU A 455 35.82 -18.84 -31.22
CA LEU A 455 37.22 -19.10 -30.87
C LEU A 455 38.12 -17.88 -31.16
N ARG A 456 37.90 -17.21 -32.30
CA ARG A 456 38.61 -15.96 -32.62
C ARG A 456 38.25 -14.80 -31.70
N GLN A 457 37.02 -14.74 -31.17
CA GLN A 457 36.61 -13.72 -30.18
C GLN A 457 37.22 -13.99 -28.80
N ILE A 458 37.22 -15.25 -28.34
CA ILE A 458 37.90 -15.67 -27.11
C ILE A 458 39.39 -15.27 -27.17
N GLY A 459 40.02 -15.45 -28.33
CA GLY A 459 41.30 -14.80 -28.63
C GLY A 459 42.50 -15.33 -27.83
N THR A 460 42.34 -16.42 -27.08
CA THR A 460 43.47 -17.14 -26.49
C THR A 460 44.36 -17.67 -27.60
N ARG A 461 45.65 -17.81 -27.30
CA ARG A 461 46.63 -18.31 -28.27
C ARG A 461 46.20 -19.66 -28.85
N ASP A 462 45.79 -20.57 -27.99
CA ASP A 462 45.36 -21.92 -28.37
C ASP A 462 44.13 -21.86 -29.29
N ALA A 463 43.11 -21.05 -28.95
CA ALA A 463 41.92 -20.87 -29.79
C ALA A 463 42.26 -20.30 -31.18
N LEU A 464 43.18 -19.33 -31.25
CA LEU A 464 43.62 -18.76 -32.53
C LEU A 464 44.44 -19.78 -33.35
N GLU A 465 45.30 -20.58 -32.71
CA GLU A 465 46.05 -21.65 -33.37
C GLU A 465 45.09 -22.69 -33.96
N THR A 466 44.08 -23.13 -33.20
CA THR A 466 43.02 -24.04 -33.67
C THR A 466 42.31 -23.53 -34.91
N VAL A 467 41.84 -22.27 -34.91
CA VAL A 467 41.10 -21.71 -36.06
C VAL A 467 42.01 -21.52 -37.27
N ALA A 468 43.28 -21.16 -37.06
CA ALA A 468 44.24 -20.93 -38.14
C ALA A 468 44.55 -22.18 -38.98
N GLU A 469 44.38 -23.39 -38.43
CA GLU A 469 44.53 -24.65 -39.17
C GLU A 469 43.53 -24.77 -40.33
N TYR A 470 42.40 -24.07 -40.26
CA TYR A 470 41.33 -24.11 -41.25
C TYR A 470 41.43 -22.99 -42.31
N ALA A 471 42.53 -22.22 -42.35
CA ALA A 471 42.69 -21.12 -43.32
C ALA A 471 42.61 -21.58 -44.79
N ASP A 472 42.98 -22.83 -45.08
CA ASP A 472 42.95 -23.43 -46.43
C ASP A 472 41.74 -24.38 -46.64
N GLU A 473 40.73 -24.33 -45.75
CA GLU A 473 39.51 -25.15 -45.83
C GLU A 473 38.67 -24.84 -47.09
N ARG A 474 37.89 -25.82 -47.56
CA ARG A 474 37.04 -25.65 -48.75
C ARG A 474 35.90 -24.67 -48.52
N SER A 475 35.37 -24.62 -47.31
CA SER A 475 34.30 -23.70 -46.95
C SER A 475 34.85 -22.28 -46.86
N PHE A 476 34.34 -21.38 -47.69
CA PHE A 476 34.81 -20.00 -47.78
C PHE A 476 34.66 -19.23 -46.45
N ILE A 477 33.57 -19.48 -45.72
CA ILE A 477 33.29 -18.79 -44.47
C ILE A 477 34.30 -19.22 -43.40
N ILE A 478 34.57 -20.52 -43.29
CA ILE A 478 35.52 -21.09 -42.32
C ILE A 478 36.96 -20.67 -42.66
N SER A 479 37.36 -20.77 -43.94
CA SER A 479 38.67 -20.30 -44.42
C SER A 479 38.90 -18.82 -44.11
N THR A 480 37.89 -17.98 -44.26
CA THR A 480 37.96 -16.55 -43.91
C THR A 480 38.26 -16.34 -42.42
N GLU A 481 37.66 -17.13 -41.54
CA GLU A 481 37.93 -17.07 -40.10
C GLU A 481 39.34 -17.58 -39.75
N GLY A 482 39.78 -18.67 -40.39
CA GLY A 482 41.15 -19.18 -40.29
C GLY A 482 42.22 -18.18 -40.72
N GLU A 483 42.02 -17.50 -41.86
CA GLU A 483 42.93 -16.44 -42.31
C GLU A 483 43.01 -15.28 -41.32
N LYS A 484 41.88 -14.87 -40.74
CA LYS A 484 41.85 -13.78 -39.74
C LYS A 484 42.59 -14.20 -38.47
N ALA A 485 42.39 -15.43 -37.99
CA ALA A 485 43.11 -15.97 -36.83
C ALA A 485 44.63 -15.98 -37.06
N LYS A 486 45.07 -16.43 -38.25
CA LYS A 486 46.49 -16.39 -38.65
C LYS A 486 47.07 -14.98 -38.63
N ARG A 487 46.35 -13.99 -39.16
CA ARG A 487 46.76 -12.57 -39.10
C ARG A 487 46.89 -12.07 -37.65
N SER A 488 46.00 -12.48 -36.76
CA SER A 488 46.07 -12.12 -35.33
C SER A 488 47.30 -12.71 -34.64
N LEU A 489 47.64 -13.98 -34.92
CA LEU A 489 48.85 -14.64 -34.40
C LEU A 489 50.13 -13.99 -34.93
N ASP A 490 50.19 -13.71 -36.24
CA ASP A 490 51.33 -13.03 -36.87
C ASP A 490 51.54 -11.64 -36.25
N ALA A 491 50.46 -10.88 -36.02
CA ALA A 491 50.53 -9.57 -35.39
C ALA A 491 51.04 -9.64 -33.94
N ALA A 492 50.57 -10.61 -33.14
CA ALA A 492 51.04 -10.82 -31.77
C ALA A 492 52.51 -11.27 -31.70
N SER A 493 53.00 -12.02 -32.69
CA SER A 493 54.40 -12.43 -32.79
C SER A 493 55.35 -11.29 -33.19
N ALA A 494 54.84 -10.27 -33.88
CA ALA A 494 55.62 -9.11 -34.31
C ALA A 494 55.78 -8.04 -33.23
N THR A 495 54.93 -8.07 -32.19
CA THR A 495 54.93 -7.13 -31.06
C THR A 495 55.61 -7.69 -29.80
N ALA A 496 55.81 -9.01 -29.71
CA ALA A 496 56.56 -9.70 -28.66
C ALA A 496 58.06 -9.78 -28.98
#